data_AF-A0A7Y0TH64-F1
#
_entry.id   AF-A0A7Y0TH64-F1
#
_cell.length_a   1.000
_cell.length_b   1.000
_cell.length_c   1.000
_cell.angle_alpha   90.00
_cell.angle_beta   90.00
_cell.angle_gamma   90.00
#
_symmetry.space_group_name_H-M   'P 1'
#
loop_
_entity.id
_entity.type
_entity.pdbx_description
1 polymer ?
#
loop_
_entity_poly.entity_id
_entity_poly.type
_entity_poly.pdbx_seq_one_letter_code
_entity_poly.pdbx_strand_id
1 'polypeptide(L)'
;MIPIIDGIINLATGWINGKQEKQKLDLELQLEQMRIDAKKESAPDDYDMEAMKNQEHSWKDEYLLWVFTIPFVLSFVPQTQEAVVKGWHYIALAPWWYPSLLIGITASVYGLRWYFGDKKFNYFTSKDLPTDLTTEAK
;
A
#
# COMPACT_ATOMS: atom_id res chain seq x y z
N MET A 1 29.24 -54.68 -45.31
CA MET A 1 29.06 -53.54 -44.37
C MET A 1 28.48 -54.10 -43.08
N ILE A 2 29.16 -53.90 -41.95
CA ILE A 2 28.75 -54.44 -40.65
C ILE A 2 27.92 -53.36 -39.92
N PRO A 3 26.61 -53.59 -39.67
CA PRO A 3 25.66 -52.58 -39.15
C PRO A 3 25.90 -52.16 -37.68
N ILE A 4 26.90 -52.73 -37.01
CA ILE A 4 27.19 -52.49 -35.59
C ILE A 4 27.96 -51.17 -35.38
N ILE A 5 28.75 -50.75 -36.37
CA ILE A 5 29.60 -49.56 -36.27
C ILE A 5 28.74 -48.28 -36.29
N ASP A 6 27.74 -48.21 -37.17
CA ASP A 6 26.82 -47.06 -37.25
C ASP A 6 25.96 -46.92 -35.99
N GLY A 7 25.57 -48.04 -35.35
CA GLY A 7 24.82 -48.02 -34.09
C GLY A 7 25.62 -47.43 -32.93
N ILE A 8 26.91 -47.76 -32.83
CA ILE A 8 27.79 -47.26 -31.75
C ILE A 8 28.12 -45.77 -31.96
N ILE A 9 28.35 -45.35 -33.21
CA ILE A 9 28.58 -43.92 -33.54
C ILE A 9 27.34 -43.09 -33.21
N ASN A 10 26.13 -43.58 -33.49
CA ASN A 10 24.89 -42.87 -33.16
C ASN A 10 24.64 -42.78 -31.65
N LEU A 11 25.00 -43.81 -30.88
CA LEU A 11 24.91 -43.78 -29.40
C LEU A 11 25.93 -42.81 -28.77
N ALA A 12 27.17 -42.80 -29.27
CA ALA A 12 28.20 -41.85 -28.82
C ALA A 12 27.80 -40.41 -29.14
N THR A 13 27.24 -40.18 -30.34
CA THR A 13 26.73 -38.87 -30.75
C THR A 13 25.54 -38.43 -29.88
N GLY A 14 24.61 -39.34 -29.58
CA GLY A 14 23.48 -39.07 -28.68
C GLY A 14 23.91 -38.70 -27.25
N TRP A 15 24.97 -39.32 -26.72
CA TRP A 15 25.47 -39.01 -25.38
C TRP A 15 26.20 -37.66 -25.30
N ILE A 16 26.96 -37.30 -26.34
CA ILE A 16 27.61 -36.00 -26.46
C ILE A 16 26.56 -34.89 -26.62
N ASN A 17 25.53 -35.12 -27.43
CA ASN A 17 24.42 -34.19 -27.61
C ASN A 17 23.62 -33.98 -26.31
N GLY A 18 23.34 -35.07 -25.57
CA GLY A 18 22.64 -34.98 -24.27
C GLY A 18 23.41 -34.21 -23.19
N LYS A 19 24.76 -34.17 -23.26
CA LYS A 19 25.57 -33.31 -22.37
C LYS A 19 25.53 -31.84 -22.78
N GLN A 20 25.56 -31.55 -24.09
CA GLN A 20 25.47 -30.18 -24.60
C GLN A 20 24.10 -29.57 -24.33
N GLU A 21 23.04 -30.36 -24.44
CA GLU A 21 21.66 -29.91 -24.16
C GLU A 21 21.46 -29.62 -22.67
N LYS A 22 22.01 -30.44 -21.77
CA LYS A 22 22.02 -30.15 -20.33
C LYS A 22 22.78 -28.87 -19.99
N GLN A 23 23.94 -28.65 -20.61
CA GLN A 23 24.69 -27.40 -20.39
C GLN A 23 23.94 -26.17 -20.90
N LYS A 24 23.22 -26.28 -22.02
CA LYS A 24 22.37 -25.20 -22.52
C LYS A 24 21.19 -24.93 -21.60
N LEU A 25 20.55 -25.96 -21.09
CA LEU A 25 19.44 -25.85 -20.15
C LEU A 25 19.88 -25.25 -18.80
N ASP A 26 21.03 -25.67 -18.27
CA ASP A 26 21.60 -25.08 -17.05
C ASP A 26 21.99 -23.61 -17.25
N LEU A 27 22.50 -23.25 -18.43
CA LEU A 27 22.82 -21.86 -18.78
C LEU A 27 21.55 -21.01 -18.90
N GLU A 28 20.49 -21.57 -19.51
CA GLU A 28 19.19 -20.90 -19.66
C GLU A 28 18.51 -20.69 -18.30
N LEU A 29 18.54 -21.70 -17.41
CA LEU A 29 18.08 -21.58 -16.03
C LEU A 29 18.87 -20.53 -15.24
N GLN A 30 20.20 -20.49 -15.40
CA GLN A 30 21.02 -19.46 -14.76
C GLN A 30 20.71 -18.05 -15.31
N LEU A 31 20.48 -17.90 -16.62
CA LEU A 31 20.09 -16.63 -17.22
C LEU A 31 18.69 -16.17 -16.75
N GLU A 32 17.74 -17.10 -16.63
CA GLU A 32 16.41 -16.81 -16.11
C GLU A 32 16.45 -16.45 -14.63
N GLN A 33 17.25 -17.17 -13.83
CA GLN A 33 17.46 -16.87 -12.42
C GLN A 33 18.09 -15.48 -12.24
N MET A 34 19.14 -15.15 -13.00
CA MET A 34 19.73 -13.81 -12.99
C MET A 34 18.76 -12.71 -13.44
N ARG A 35 17.86 -13.00 -14.39
CA ARG A 35 16.80 -12.05 -14.81
C ARG A 35 15.74 -11.85 -13.73
N ILE A 36 15.38 -12.90 -13.00
CA ILE A 36 14.46 -12.82 -11.86
C ILE A 36 15.10 -12.01 -10.74
N ASP A 37 16.38 -12.27 -10.44
CA ASP A 37 17.08 -11.58 -9.36
C ASP A 37 17.39 -10.11 -9.72
N ALA A 38 17.71 -9.81 -10.98
CA ALA A 38 17.82 -8.42 -11.46
C ALA A 38 16.47 -7.67 -11.46
N LYS A 39 15.35 -8.37 -11.66
CA LYS A 39 14.00 -7.78 -11.53
C LYS A 39 13.62 -7.52 -10.07
N LYS A 40 14.08 -8.36 -9.13
CA LYS A 40 13.89 -8.13 -7.69
C LYS A 40 14.71 -6.93 -7.20
N GLU A 41 15.94 -6.78 -7.70
CA GLU A 41 16.84 -5.70 -7.29
C GLU A 41 16.43 -4.31 -7.84
N SER A 42 15.57 -4.28 -8.87
CA SER A 42 15.06 -3.05 -9.50
C SER A 42 13.64 -2.66 -9.09
N ALA A 43 12.98 -3.44 -8.23
CA ALA A 43 11.62 -3.18 -7.78
C ALA A 43 11.62 -2.53 -6.37
N PRO A 44 10.95 -1.38 -6.17
CA PRO A 44 10.69 -0.79 -4.86
C PRO A 44 9.71 -1.60 -3.98
N ASP A 45 9.41 -2.84 -4.37
CA ASP A 45 8.41 -3.71 -3.77
C ASP A 45 8.79 -4.17 -2.36
N ASP A 46 10.07 -4.30 -2.00
CA ASP A 46 10.42 -4.72 -0.63
C ASP A 46 10.02 -3.65 0.40
N TYR A 47 10.12 -2.36 0.04
CA TYR A 47 9.67 -1.28 0.93
C TYR A 47 8.15 -1.25 1.07
N ASP A 48 7.42 -1.39 -0.04
CA ASP A 48 5.95 -1.41 -0.02
C ASP A 48 5.41 -2.68 0.64
N MET A 49 6.07 -3.83 0.46
CA MET A 49 5.71 -5.11 1.09
C MET A 49 6.01 -5.12 2.60
N GLU A 50 7.13 -4.55 3.03
CA GLU A 50 7.42 -4.37 4.47
C GLU A 50 6.51 -3.32 5.10
N ALA A 51 6.17 -2.24 4.39
CA ALA A 51 5.19 -1.26 4.84
C ALA A 51 3.78 -1.86 4.96
N MET A 52 3.35 -2.67 3.99
CA MET A 52 2.06 -3.38 4.03
C MET A 52 2.00 -4.42 5.15
N LYS A 53 3.07 -5.18 5.39
CA LYS A 53 3.15 -6.13 6.52
C LYS A 53 3.12 -5.43 7.88
N ASN A 54 3.74 -4.26 8.01
CA ASN A 54 3.66 -3.46 9.23
C ASN A 54 2.28 -2.82 9.46
N GLN A 55 1.44 -2.71 8.42
CA GLN A 55 0.06 -2.21 8.52
C GLN A 55 -0.94 -3.29 8.96
N GLU A 56 -0.61 -4.57 8.82
CA GLU A 56 -1.59 -5.66 8.97
C GLU A 56 -2.10 -5.83 10.42
N HIS A 57 -1.33 -5.41 11.43
CA HIS A 57 -1.71 -5.49 12.85
C HIS A 57 -1.20 -4.29 13.68
N SER A 58 -1.58 -3.07 13.32
CA SER A 58 -1.27 -1.89 14.12
C SER A 58 -2.24 -1.73 15.30
N TRP A 59 -1.78 -2.08 16.51
CA TRP A 59 -2.54 -1.88 17.75
C TRP A 59 -2.91 -0.41 18.01
N LYS A 60 -2.16 0.54 17.43
CA LYS A 60 -2.41 1.98 17.57
C LYS A 60 -3.71 2.37 16.88
N ASP A 61 -4.00 1.76 15.74
CA ASP A 61 -5.14 2.05 14.89
C ASP A 61 -6.42 1.53 15.56
N GLU A 62 -6.33 0.34 16.18
CA GLU A 62 -7.39 -0.20 17.03
C GLU A 62 -7.64 0.70 18.24
N TYR A 63 -6.58 1.12 18.96
CA TYR A 63 -6.73 2.02 20.11
C TYR A 63 -7.44 3.33 19.72
N LEU A 64 -7.04 3.97 18.62
CA LEU A 64 -7.69 5.16 18.09
C LEU A 64 -9.16 4.90 17.73
N LEU A 65 -9.44 3.75 17.09
CA LEU A 65 -10.80 3.34 16.80
C LEU A 65 -11.64 3.29 18.08
N TRP A 66 -11.16 2.65 19.15
CA TRP A 66 -11.85 2.60 20.44
C TRP A 66 -12.06 4.00 21.04
N VAL A 67 -11.03 4.85 21.04
CA VAL A 67 -11.11 6.22 21.60
C VAL A 67 -12.20 7.05 20.92
N PHE A 68 -12.38 6.91 19.60
CA PHE A 68 -13.42 7.64 18.87
C PHE A 68 -14.80 6.95 18.90
N THR A 69 -14.85 5.62 18.85
CA THR A 69 -16.13 4.87 18.77
C THR A 69 -16.81 4.68 20.11
N ILE A 70 -16.07 4.48 21.21
CA ILE A 70 -16.66 4.31 22.55
C ILE A 70 -17.56 5.49 22.94
N PRO A 71 -17.10 6.76 22.96
CA PRO A 71 -17.95 7.88 23.34
C PRO A 71 -19.10 8.09 22.37
N PHE A 72 -18.91 7.75 21.09
CA PHE A 72 -19.97 7.77 20.09
C PHE A 72 -21.09 6.76 20.41
N VAL A 73 -20.75 5.49 20.66
CA VAL A 73 -21.73 4.45 21.00
C VAL A 73 -22.40 4.75 22.34
N LEU A 74 -21.64 5.18 23.35
CA LEU A 74 -22.16 5.53 24.68
C LEU A 74 -23.10 6.75 24.65
N SER A 75 -23.04 7.58 23.62
CA SER A 75 -23.98 8.70 23.44
C SER A 75 -25.42 8.26 23.16
N PHE A 76 -25.62 7.03 22.69
CA PHE A 76 -26.94 6.46 22.40
C PHE A 76 -27.54 5.70 23.59
N VAL A 77 -26.75 5.40 24.63
CA VAL A 77 -27.19 4.66 25.82
C VAL A 77 -27.60 5.67 26.92
N PRO A 78 -28.89 5.76 27.29
CA PRO A 78 -29.40 6.80 28.19
C PRO A 78 -28.67 6.89 29.53
N GLN A 79 -28.23 5.76 30.07
CA GLN A 79 -27.53 5.68 31.36
C GLN A 79 -26.12 6.27 31.32
N THR A 80 -25.48 6.33 30.16
CA THR A 80 -24.08 6.79 30.02
C THR A 80 -23.95 8.16 29.38
N GLN A 81 -25.04 8.73 28.85
CA GLN A 81 -25.07 10.04 28.21
C GLN A 81 -24.49 11.15 29.09
N GLU A 82 -24.86 11.19 30.38
CA GLU A 82 -24.36 12.22 31.30
C GLU A 82 -22.84 12.13 31.48
N ALA A 83 -22.29 10.92 31.55
CA ALA A 83 -20.85 10.71 31.65
C ALA A 83 -20.11 11.16 30.38
N VAL A 84 -20.68 10.88 29.20
CA VAL A 84 -20.15 11.34 27.91
C VAL A 84 -20.13 12.87 27.82
N VAL A 85 -21.22 13.54 28.20
CA VAL A 85 -21.31 15.01 28.21
C VAL A 85 -20.29 15.62 29.17
N LYS A 86 -20.15 15.06 30.38
CA LYS A 86 -19.10 15.50 31.33
C LYS A 86 -17.70 15.31 30.76
N GLY A 87 -17.46 14.20 30.07
CA GLY A 87 -16.20 13.93 29.36
C GLY A 87 -15.86 15.02 28.34
N TRP A 88 -16.81 15.38 27.48
CA TRP A 88 -16.63 16.47 26.51
C TRP A 88 -16.37 17.83 27.18
N HIS A 89 -17.03 18.09 28.31
CA HIS A 89 -16.78 19.31 29.09
C HIS A 89 -15.34 19.37 29.61
N TYR A 90 -14.81 18.27 30.14
CA TYR A 90 -13.40 18.22 30.58
C TYR A 90 -12.41 18.35 29.42
N ILE A 91 -12.72 17.78 28.25
CA ILE A 91 -11.90 17.96 27.05
C ILE A 91 -11.90 19.43 26.61
N ALA A 92 -13.01 20.14 26.72
CA ALA A 92 -13.08 21.56 26.40
C ALA A 92 -12.26 22.45 27.35
N LEU A 93 -11.99 21.97 28.58
CA LEU A 93 -11.10 22.64 29.53
C LEU A 93 -9.62 22.38 29.24
N ALA A 94 -9.30 21.39 28.40
CA ALA A 94 -7.92 21.10 28.04
C ALA A 94 -7.31 22.27 27.26
N PRO A 95 -6.00 22.55 27.44
CA PRO A 95 -5.30 23.55 26.65
C PRO A 95 -5.42 23.29 25.15
N TRP A 96 -5.51 24.36 24.35
CA TRP A 96 -5.75 24.28 22.89
C TRP A 96 -4.75 23.39 22.13
N TRP A 97 -3.51 23.27 22.61
CA TRP A 97 -2.47 22.46 21.96
C TRP A 97 -2.71 20.95 22.08
N TYR A 98 -3.42 20.49 23.11
CA TYR A 98 -3.58 19.06 23.40
C TYR A 98 -4.50 18.36 22.37
N PRO A 99 -5.70 18.87 22.05
CA PRO A 99 -6.51 18.33 20.96
C PRO A 99 -5.81 18.39 19.59
N SER A 100 -4.99 19.42 19.35
CA SER A 100 -4.21 19.53 18.11
C SER A 100 -3.20 18.40 17.94
N LEU A 101 -2.55 17.96 19.03
CA LEU A 101 -1.67 16.78 19.01
C LEU A 101 -2.44 15.50 18.68
N LEU A 102 -3.63 15.33 19.26
CA LEU A 102 -4.49 14.17 18.99
C LEU A 102 -4.86 14.09 17.49
N ILE A 103 -5.21 15.22 16.87
CA ILE A 103 -5.48 15.31 15.44
C ILE A 103 -4.23 14.98 14.62
N GLY A 104 -3.06 15.49 15.01
CA GLY A 104 -1.79 15.20 14.34
C GLY A 104 -1.40 13.71 14.39
N ILE A 105 -1.58 13.07 15.55
CA ILE A 105 -1.35 11.62 15.73
C ILE A 105 -2.33 10.84 14.85
N THR A 106 -3.61 11.19 14.88
CA THR A 106 -4.65 10.56 14.07
C THR A 106 -4.34 10.67 12.58
N ALA A 107 -3.90 11.85 12.12
CA ALA A 107 -3.49 12.08 10.73
C ALA A 107 -2.27 11.25 10.32
N SER A 108 -1.31 11.09 11.23
CA SER A 108 -0.13 10.23 11.01
C SER A 108 -0.50 8.75 10.94
N VAL A 109 -1.44 8.30 11.76
CA VAL A 109 -1.85 6.89 11.82
C VAL A 109 -2.65 6.49 10.58
N TYR A 110 -3.66 7.28 10.21
CA TYR A 110 -4.51 6.97 9.04
C TYR A 110 -3.92 7.43 7.70
N GLY A 111 -2.68 7.92 7.67
CA GLY A 111 -2.05 8.37 6.43
C GLY A 111 -2.82 9.50 5.74
N LEU A 112 -3.47 10.40 6.52
CA LEU A 112 -4.24 11.54 6.00
C LEU A 112 -3.36 12.63 5.35
N ARG A 113 -2.12 12.30 4.97
CA ARG A 113 -1.18 13.19 4.29
C ARG A 113 -1.74 13.75 2.98
N TRP A 114 -2.61 13.02 2.29
CA TRP A 114 -3.30 13.48 1.08
C TRP A 114 -4.41 14.52 1.35
N TYR A 115 -4.99 14.53 2.55
CA TYR A 115 -6.01 15.52 2.93
C TYR A 115 -5.37 16.89 3.23
N PHE A 116 -4.14 16.88 3.76
CA PHE A 116 -3.38 18.09 4.09
C PHE A 116 -2.33 18.47 3.03
N GLY A 117 -2.01 17.56 2.10
CA GLY A 117 -1.00 17.71 1.06
C GLY A 117 -1.62 18.15 -0.27
N ASP A 118 -1.29 19.38 -0.65
CA ASP A 118 -1.52 20.01 -1.96
C ASP A 118 -2.97 20.15 -2.43
N LYS A 119 -3.45 21.40 -2.24
CA LYS A 119 -4.50 22.00 -3.05
C LYS A 119 -4.14 21.90 -4.54
N LYS A 120 -4.68 20.93 -5.27
CA LYS A 120 -5.09 21.18 -6.66
C LYS A 120 -6.42 21.92 -6.65
N PHE A 121 -6.38 23.17 -6.18
CA PHE A 121 -7.46 24.15 -6.33
C PHE A 121 -7.48 24.62 -7.80
N ASN A 122 -7.77 23.69 -8.71
CA ASN A 122 -7.86 23.94 -10.16
C ASN A 122 -9.10 23.25 -10.76
N TYR A 123 -10.23 23.29 -10.04
CA TYR A 123 -11.52 22.80 -10.55
C TYR A 123 -12.57 23.91 -10.71
N PHE A 124 -12.20 25.17 -10.49
CA PHE A 124 -13.04 26.32 -10.82
C PHE A 124 -12.25 27.32 -11.65
N THR A 125 -11.68 26.85 -12.76
CA THR A 125 -11.38 27.75 -13.86
C THR A 125 -12.71 28.27 -14.38
N SER A 126 -12.87 29.59 -14.48
CA SER A 126 -14.09 30.34 -14.89
C SER A 126 -14.76 29.90 -16.19
N LYS A 127 -14.28 28.83 -16.83
CA LYS A 127 -14.79 28.26 -18.07
C LYS A 127 -15.94 27.27 -17.87
N ASP A 128 -16.15 26.79 -16.63
CA ASP A 128 -17.17 25.79 -16.32
C ASP A 128 -18.42 26.38 -15.63
N LEU A 129 -18.52 27.71 -15.50
CA LEU A 129 -19.77 28.33 -15.08
C LEU A 129 -20.79 28.26 -16.23
N PRO A 130 -22.02 27.77 -15.99
CA PRO A 130 -23.08 27.90 -16.97
C PRO A 130 -23.31 29.39 -17.29
N THR A 131 -23.52 29.67 -18.59
CA THR A 131 -23.58 31.03 -19.15
C THR A 131 -24.72 31.89 -18.56
N ASP A 132 -25.66 31.27 -17.84
CA ASP A 132 -26.82 31.91 -17.24
C ASP A 132 -26.49 32.82 -16.05
N LEU A 133 -25.42 32.55 -15.30
CA LEU A 133 -25.06 33.35 -14.11
C LEU A 133 -24.20 34.59 -14.40
N THR A 134 -23.82 34.84 -15.66
CA THR A 134 -23.04 36.04 -16.03
C THR A 134 -23.89 37.27 -16.35
N THR A 135 -25.22 37.12 -16.39
CA THR A 135 -26.14 38.18 -16.82
C THR A 135 -26.65 39.06 -15.67
N GLU A 136 -26.46 38.65 -14.41
CA GLU A 136 -26.93 39.43 -13.24
C GLU A 136 -25.84 40.28 -12.57
N ALA A 137 -24.61 40.28 -13.09
CA ALA A 137 -23.52 41.12 -12.57
C ALA A 137 -23.27 42.35 -13.46
N LYS A 138 -24.33 43.11 -13.76
CA LYS A 138 -24.22 44.44 -14.39
C LYS A 138 -25.18 45.45 -13.78
#